data_AF-A0A937N3V5-F1
#
_entry.id   AF-A0A937N3V5-F1
#
_cell.length_a   1.000
_cell.length_b   1.000
_cell.length_c   1.000
_cell.angle_alpha   90.00
_cell.angle_beta   90.00
_cell.angle_gamma   90.00
#
_symmetry.space_group_name_H-M   'P 1'
#
loop_
_entity.id
_entity.type
_entity.pdbx_description
1 polymer ?
#
loop_
_entity_poly.entity_id
_entity_poly.type
_entity_poly.pdbx_seq_one_letter_code
_entity_poly.pdbx_strand_id
1 'polypeptide(L)'
;MTRLRSFLVPAIALMLGVAFIAADVAQAAEESRRRSGRGSSRSSLLGLLRLEQVQKEMKLSEEQTTKVQAIIEKLGAEMREQSTALREIEDRQKQREKMTELRDQFDGKVREQLRDVVEREQMRRVYQIRMQVRAVVDSLANRFVAGRLKLTDDQKNKLAEINKDVQAKRSELFSSMRDASQEQRSEAYQKYRKIRSDADEQALGLLTAEQKKAFEEMKGEKIELQTGRGQR
;
A
#
# COMPACT_ATOMS: atom_id res chain seq x y z
N MET A 1 -52.01 -29.08 55.22
CA MET A 1 -50.64 -29.48 54.81
C MET A 1 -50.80 -30.32 53.56
N THR A 2 -50.37 -30.02 52.34
CA THR A 2 -49.45 -29.01 51.78
C THR A 2 -49.89 -28.86 50.32
N ARG A 3 -50.05 -27.63 49.81
CA ARG A 3 -50.53 -27.36 48.44
C ARG A 3 -49.38 -27.57 47.44
N LEU A 4 -49.50 -28.51 46.50
CA LEU A 4 -48.70 -28.47 45.25
C LEU A 4 -49.48 -27.68 44.21
N ARG A 5 -48.93 -26.52 43.85
CA ARG A 5 -49.27 -25.77 42.64
C ARG A 5 -48.06 -25.83 41.71
N SER A 6 -48.37 -25.95 40.42
CA SER A 6 -47.78 -25.22 39.28
C SER A 6 -47.35 -26.18 38.18
N PHE A 7 -48.16 -26.33 37.12
CA PHE A 7 -48.45 -25.42 36.00
C PHE A 7 -47.68 -25.88 34.76
N LEU A 8 -48.42 -26.61 33.93
CA LEU A 8 -48.15 -26.94 32.54
C LEU A 8 -48.52 -25.71 31.70
N VAL A 9 -47.58 -25.14 30.93
CA VAL A 9 -47.86 -24.12 29.90
C VAL A 9 -46.95 -24.40 28.69
N PRO A 10 -47.47 -24.30 27.45
CA PRO A 10 -46.94 -25.00 26.29
C PRO A 10 -45.89 -24.20 25.50
N ALA A 11 -45.16 -24.95 24.67
CA ALA A 11 -44.33 -24.46 23.58
C ALA A 11 -45.14 -23.66 22.55
N ILE A 12 -44.56 -22.58 22.01
CA ILE A 12 -44.57 -22.09 20.60
C ILE A 12 -44.16 -20.59 20.60
N ALA A 13 -43.03 -20.30 19.94
CA ALA A 13 -42.56 -19.02 19.35
C ALA A 13 -41.01 -19.14 19.26
N LEU A 14 -40.27 -18.87 18.19
CA LEU A 14 -40.51 -18.01 17.04
C LEU A 14 -39.43 -18.37 15.99
N MET A 15 -39.82 -18.81 14.79
CA MET A 15 -38.92 -18.96 13.64
C MET A 15 -38.77 -17.60 12.94
N LEU A 16 -37.77 -16.78 13.31
CA LEU A 16 -37.30 -15.64 12.50
C LEU A 16 -35.85 -15.34 12.86
N GLY A 17 -34.89 -15.88 12.11
CA GLY A 17 -33.47 -15.67 12.40
C GLY A 17 -32.53 -16.11 11.30
N VAL A 18 -32.81 -15.77 10.03
CA VAL A 18 -31.88 -16.08 8.91
C VAL A 18 -31.52 -14.86 8.05
N ALA A 19 -32.12 -13.68 8.26
CA ALA A 19 -31.85 -12.53 7.39
C ALA A 19 -30.66 -11.64 7.80
N PHE A 20 -30.10 -11.76 9.02
CA PHE A 20 -29.06 -10.83 9.50
C PHE A 20 -27.62 -11.25 9.20
N ILE A 21 -27.36 -12.52 8.85
CA ILE A 21 -25.98 -13.01 8.65
C ILE A 21 -25.43 -12.63 7.26
N ALA A 22 -26.30 -12.46 6.26
CA ALA A 22 -25.87 -12.16 4.88
C ALA A 22 -25.30 -10.74 4.72
N ALA A 23 -25.80 -9.76 5.48
CA ALA A 23 -25.33 -8.37 5.43
C ALA A 23 -23.93 -8.21 6.05
N ASP A 24 -23.66 -8.90 7.16
CA ASP A 24 -22.38 -8.84 7.88
C ASP A 24 -21.24 -9.51 7.09
N VAL A 25 -21.54 -10.64 6.43
CA VAL A 25 -20.57 -11.33 5.55
C VAL A 25 -20.28 -10.51 4.29
N ALA A 26 -21.27 -9.79 3.75
CA ALA A 26 -21.07 -8.88 2.62
C ALA A 26 -20.21 -7.66 3.00
N GLN A 27 -20.43 -7.07 4.18
CA GLN A 27 -19.62 -5.95 4.70
C GLN A 27 -18.19 -6.39 5.03
N ALA A 28 -17.99 -7.55 5.67
CA ALA A 28 -16.67 -8.11 5.95
C ALA A 28 -15.92 -8.53 4.66
N ALA A 29 -16.62 -8.99 3.64
CA ALA A 29 -16.07 -9.26 2.32
C ALA A 29 -15.69 -7.97 1.57
N GLU A 30 -16.45 -6.89 1.73
CA GLU A 30 -16.14 -5.59 1.14
C GLU A 30 -14.99 -4.88 1.87
N GLU A 31 -14.94 -4.99 3.20
CA GLU A 31 -13.90 -4.42 4.06
C GLU A 31 -12.57 -5.18 3.92
N SER A 32 -12.59 -6.48 3.64
CA SER A 32 -11.41 -7.27 3.29
C SER A 32 -10.94 -7.06 1.85
N ARG A 33 -11.86 -6.86 0.89
CA ARG A 33 -11.53 -6.39 -0.48
C ARG A 33 -10.82 -5.03 -0.44
N ARG A 34 -11.21 -4.15 0.49
CA ARG A 34 -10.55 -2.87 0.78
C ARG A 34 -9.17 -3.02 1.45
N ARG A 35 -8.86 -4.17 2.06
CA ARG A 35 -7.64 -4.42 2.86
C ARG A 35 -6.49 -5.05 2.06
N SER A 36 -6.80 -5.80 1.01
CA SER A 36 -5.82 -6.58 0.22
C SER A 36 -5.05 -5.77 -0.85
N GLY A 37 -5.61 -4.67 -1.38
CA GLY A 37 -4.97 -3.85 -2.44
C GLY A 37 -4.30 -2.55 -1.96
N ARG A 38 -4.50 -2.16 -0.70
CA ARG A 38 -4.24 -0.78 -0.24
C ARG A 38 -2.78 -0.50 0.14
N GLY A 39 -1.97 -1.55 0.37
CA GLY A 39 -0.56 -1.43 0.75
C GLY A 39 0.37 -1.05 -0.40
N SER A 40 0.09 -1.52 -1.62
CA SER A 40 0.87 -1.12 -2.82
C SER A 40 0.51 0.30 -3.27
N SER A 41 -0.77 0.69 -3.11
CA SER A 41 -1.27 1.99 -3.55
C SER A 41 -0.64 3.16 -2.78
N ARG A 42 -0.45 3.03 -1.46
CA ARG A 42 0.10 4.13 -0.62
C ARG A 42 1.61 4.38 -0.80
N SER A 43 2.30 3.57 -1.61
CA SER A 43 3.73 3.74 -1.90
C SER A 43 4.01 4.52 -3.19
N SER A 44 2.98 4.78 -4.01
CA SER A 44 3.08 5.62 -5.21
C SER A 44 2.81 7.09 -4.89
N LEU A 45 3.27 8.00 -5.75
CA LEU A 45 3.00 9.44 -5.57
C LEU A 45 1.49 9.72 -5.62
N LEU A 46 0.79 9.15 -6.61
CA LEU A 46 -0.66 9.31 -6.75
C LEU A 46 -1.43 8.81 -5.53
N GLY A 47 -0.98 7.70 -4.92
CA GLY A 47 -1.64 7.13 -3.74
C GLY A 47 -1.42 7.95 -2.47
N LEU A 48 -0.28 8.62 -2.35
CA LEU A 48 0.00 9.55 -1.25
C LEU A 48 -0.84 10.82 -1.37
N LEU A 49 -0.94 11.40 -2.56
CA LEU A 49 -1.71 12.62 -2.79
C LEU A 49 -3.20 12.43 -2.54
N ARG A 50 -3.71 11.21 -2.60
CA ARG A 50 -5.10 10.88 -2.21
C ARG A 50 -5.38 10.98 -0.71
N LEU A 51 -4.34 11.07 0.11
CA LEU A 51 -4.49 11.18 1.56
C LEU A 51 -4.60 12.65 1.95
N GLU A 52 -5.70 13.01 2.58
CA GLU A 52 -5.92 14.37 3.08
C GLU A 52 -4.80 14.81 4.04
N GLN A 53 -4.28 13.88 4.86
CA GLN A 53 -3.14 14.17 5.75
C GLN A 53 -1.90 14.62 4.96
N VAL A 54 -1.65 14.02 3.80
CA VAL A 54 -0.51 14.39 2.94
C VAL A 54 -0.74 15.75 2.30
N GLN A 55 -1.95 16.03 1.82
CA GLN A 55 -2.28 17.33 1.23
C GLN A 55 -2.15 18.47 2.26
N LYS A 56 -2.62 18.26 3.50
CA LYS A 56 -2.46 19.20 4.62
C LYS A 56 -0.99 19.40 4.98
N GLU A 57 -0.23 18.32 5.05
CA GLU A 57 1.21 18.37 5.34
C GLU A 57 2.00 19.11 4.25
N MET A 58 1.57 18.97 2.99
CA MET A 58 2.10 19.75 1.87
C MET A 58 1.64 21.21 1.88
N LYS A 59 0.74 21.60 2.81
CA LYS A 59 0.18 22.95 2.92
C LYS A 59 -0.35 23.46 1.57
N LEU A 60 -1.07 22.60 0.85
CA LEU A 60 -1.67 22.97 -0.43
C LEU A 60 -2.69 24.08 -0.23
N SER A 61 -2.69 25.10 -1.10
CA SER A 61 -3.79 26.06 -1.15
C SER A 61 -5.08 25.39 -1.63
N GLU A 62 -6.23 26.06 -1.49
CA GLU A 62 -7.51 25.55 -2.01
C GLU A 62 -7.46 25.31 -3.53
N GLU A 63 -6.81 26.22 -4.27
CA GLU A 63 -6.61 26.10 -5.71
C GLU A 63 -5.72 24.89 -6.05
N GLN A 64 -4.59 24.74 -5.34
CA GLN A 64 -3.69 23.60 -5.52
C GLN A 64 -4.38 22.28 -5.19
N THR A 65 -5.16 22.25 -4.11
CA THR A 65 -5.94 21.07 -3.70
C THR A 65 -6.92 20.66 -4.79
N THR A 66 -7.64 21.62 -5.37
CA THR A 66 -8.58 21.37 -6.46
C THR A 66 -7.87 20.80 -7.70
N LYS A 67 -6.73 21.38 -8.09
CA LYS A 67 -5.93 20.88 -9.22
C LYS A 67 -5.35 19.49 -8.96
N VAL A 68 -4.84 19.23 -7.75
CA VAL A 68 -4.34 17.91 -7.34
C VAL A 68 -5.46 16.88 -7.38
N GLN A 69 -6.67 17.22 -6.94
CA GLN A 69 -7.83 16.34 -7.01
C GLN A 69 -8.20 15.99 -8.46
N ALA A 70 -8.20 16.98 -9.36
CA ALA A 70 -8.43 16.73 -10.79
C ALA A 70 -7.37 15.79 -11.40
N ILE A 71 -6.09 15.95 -11.03
CA ILE A 71 -5.00 15.04 -11.42
C ILE A 71 -5.25 13.62 -10.89
N ILE A 72 -5.65 13.49 -9.62
CA ILE A 72 -5.97 12.21 -8.97
C ILE A 72 -7.08 11.46 -9.70
N GLU A 73 -8.12 12.18 -10.09
CA GLU A 73 -9.28 11.63 -10.80
C GLU A 73 -8.91 11.19 -12.22
N LYS A 74 -8.26 12.07 -12.99
CA LYS A 74 -7.81 11.80 -14.36
C LYS A 74 -6.87 10.60 -14.41
N LEU A 75 -5.76 10.66 -13.69
CA LEU A 75 -4.76 9.57 -13.70
C LEU A 75 -5.31 8.31 -13.02
N GLY A 76 -6.25 8.46 -12.09
CA GLY A 76 -6.98 7.34 -11.50
C GLY A 76 -7.86 6.61 -12.51
N ALA A 77 -8.54 7.34 -13.39
CA ALA A 77 -9.33 6.75 -14.47
C ALA A 77 -8.45 6.03 -15.49
N GLU A 78 -7.38 6.68 -15.96
CA GLU A 78 -6.39 6.07 -16.86
C GLU A 78 -5.80 4.78 -16.24
N MET A 79 -5.45 4.79 -14.95
CA MET A 79 -4.90 3.61 -14.28
C MET A 79 -5.90 2.46 -14.20
N ARG A 80 -7.20 2.75 -14.04
CA ARG A 80 -8.26 1.73 -14.05
C ARG A 80 -8.40 1.09 -15.43
N GLU A 81 -8.41 1.88 -16.49
CA GLU A 81 -8.45 1.40 -17.87
C GLU A 81 -7.26 0.50 -18.19
N GLN A 82 -6.04 0.96 -17.89
CA GLN A 82 -4.83 0.17 -18.08
C GLN A 82 -4.82 -1.11 -17.23
N SER A 83 -5.38 -1.06 -16.02
CA SER A 83 -5.53 -2.25 -15.18
C SER A 83 -6.50 -3.28 -15.76
N THR A 84 -7.54 -2.85 -16.48
CA THR A 84 -8.44 -3.74 -17.21
C THR A 84 -7.70 -4.40 -18.38
N ALA A 85 -7.02 -3.62 -19.22
CA ALA A 85 -6.21 -4.14 -20.32
C ALA A 85 -5.13 -5.13 -19.85
N LEU A 86 -4.49 -4.86 -18.71
CA LEU A 86 -3.52 -5.78 -18.11
C LEU A 86 -4.11 -7.15 -17.76
N ARG A 87 -5.39 -7.23 -17.37
CA ARG A 87 -6.04 -8.51 -17.00
C ARG A 87 -6.32 -9.39 -18.21
N GLU A 88 -6.43 -8.80 -19.39
CA GLU A 88 -6.65 -9.49 -20.65
C GLU A 88 -5.36 -10.14 -21.19
N ILE A 89 -4.20 -9.74 -20.68
CA ILE A 89 -2.92 -10.38 -21.00
C ILE A 89 -2.84 -11.74 -20.30
N GLU A 90 -2.92 -12.82 -21.08
CA GLU A 90 -2.81 -14.20 -20.58
C GLU A 90 -1.38 -14.55 -20.14
N ASP A 91 -0.39 -14.07 -20.89
CA ASP A 91 1.04 -14.27 -20.60
C ASP A 91 1.43 -13.54 -19.31
N ARG A 92 1.74 -14.33 -18.28
CA ARG A 92 2.08 -13.82 -16.95
C ARG A 92 3.38 -13.04 -16.91
N GLN A 93 4.34 -13.35 -17.77
CA GLN A 93 5.61 -12.62 -17.83
C GLN A 93 5.36 -11.26 -18.48
N LYS A 94 4.71 -11.22 -19.64
CA LYS A 94 4.35 -9.97 -20.33
C LYS A 94 3.46 -9.08 -19.48
N GLN A 95 2.49 -9.66 -18.76
CA GLN A 95 1.65 -8.94 -17.81
C GLN A 95 2.47 -8.29 -16.69
N ARG A 96 3.49 -8.99 -16.16
CA ARG A 96 4.38 -8.45 -15.11
C ARG A 96 5.28 -7.34 -15.63
N GLU A 97 5.86 -7.50 -16.81
CA GLU A 97 6.68 -6.48 -17.48
C GLU A 97 5.86 -5.21 -17.74
N LYS A 98 4.66 -5.36 -18.32
CA LYS A 98 3.76 -4.23 -18.59
C LYS A 98 3.28 -3.54 -17.32
N MET A 99 3.04 -4.30 -16.25
CA MET A 99 2.71 -3.73 -14.93
C MET A 99 3.85 -2.87 -14.37
N THR A 100 5.11 -3.30 -14.53
CA THR A 100 6.28 -2.52 -14.10
C THR A 100 6.41 -1.24 -14.94
N GLU A 101 6.31 -1.36 -16.26
CA GLU A 101 6.35 -0.22 -17.18
C GLU A 101 5.27 0.82 -16.85
N LEU A 102 4.02 0.38 -16.66
CA LEU A 102 2.91 1.25 -16.32
C LEU A 102 3.14 1.97 -14.99
N ARG A 103 3.70 1.31 -13.99
CA ARG A 103 4.01 1.97 -12.70
C ARG A 103 4.98 3.14 -12.88
N ASP A 104 6.05 2.93 -13.63
CA ASP A 104 7.05 3.98 -13.87
C ASP A 104 6.47 5.12 -14.73
N GLN A 105 5.68 4.78 -15.75
CA GLN A 105 4.96 5.75 -16.58
C GLN A 105 3.99 6.61 -15.76
N PHE A 106 3.17 5.99 -14.91
CA PHE A 106 2.22 6.73 -14.07
C PHE A 106 2.94 7.61 -13.04
N ASP A 107 3.99 7.11 -12.41
CA ASP A 107 4.80 7.94 -11.50
C ASP A 107 5.43 9.14 -12.23
N GLY A 108 5.88 8.96 -13.47
CA GLY A 108 6.37 10.05 -14.34
C GLY A 108 5.28 11.07 -14.66
N LYS A 109 4.11 10.62 -15.12
CA LYS A 109 2.95 11.47 -15.42
C LYS A 109 2.50 12.30 -14.21
N VAL A 110 2.50 11.70 -13.02
CA VAL A 110 2.16 12.42 -11.78
C VAL A 110 3.13 13.56 -11.54
N ARG A 111 4.45 13.31 -11.67
CA ARG A 111 5.48 14.34 -11.47
C ARG A 111 5.35 15.48 -12.46
N GLU A 112 5.09 15.15 -13.73
CA GLU A 112 4.92 16.13 -14.80
C GLU A 112 3.72 17.03 -14.53
N GLN A 113 2.55 16.45 -14.27
CA GLN A 113 1.32 17.22 -14.02
C GLN A 113 1.38 18.06 -12.74
N LEU A 114 2.16 17.62 -11.74
CA LEU A 114 2.34 18.39 -10.51
C LEU A 114 3.33 19.55 -10.64
N ARG A 115 4.21 19.55 -11.65
CA ARG A 115 5.31 20.53 -11.76
C ARG A 115 4.81 21.97 -11.78
N ASP A 116 3.66 22.20 -12.41
CA ASP A 116 3.04 23.53 -12.56
C ASP A 116 1.90 23.77 -11.55
N VAL A 117 1.67 22.82 -10.64
CA VAL A 117 0.59 22.87 -9.65
C VAL A 117 1.14 23.09 -8.25
N VAL A 118 2.23 22.41 -7.90
CA VAL A 118 2.83 22.49 -6.56
C VAL A 118 4.22 23.08 -6.62
N GLU A 119 4.58 23.80 -5.57
CA GLU A 119 5.90 24.40 -5.42
C GLU A 119 6.98 23.33 -5.25
N ARG A 120 8.22 23.70 -5.55
CA ARG A 120 9.39 22.81 -5.37
C ARG A 120 9.47 22.24 -3.95
N GLU A 121 9.09 23.01 -2.94
CA GLU A 121 9.14 22.59 -1.54
C GLU A 121 8.06 21.55 -1.21
N GLN A 122 6.85 21.74 -1.72
CA GLN A 122 5.73 20.81 -1.57
C GLN A 122 6.04 19.49 -2.28
N MET A 123 6.65 19.57 -3.47
CA MET A 123 7.16 18.40 -4.17
C MET A 123 8.22 17.66 -3.35
N ARG A 124 9.18 18.36 -2.74
CA ARG A 124 10.15 17.73 -1.83
C ARG A 124 9.45 17.06 -0.64
N ARG A 125 8.43 17.70 -0.06
CA ARG A 125 7.70 17.15 1.09
C ARG A 125 6.98 15.83 0.74
N VAL A 126 6.34 15.73 -0.42
CA VAL A 126 5.70 14.46 -0.82
C VAL A 126 6.72 13.33 -1.03
N TYR A 127 7.93 13.63 -1.51
CA TYR A 127 9.00 12.63 -1.60
C TYR A 127 9.53 12.19 -0.25
N GLN A 128 9.70 13.12 0.69
CA GLN A 128 10.05 12.81 2.08
C GLN A 128 9.03 11.85 2.69
N ILE A 129 7.74 12.18 2.59
CA ILE A 129 6.64 11.32 3.05
C ILE A 129 6.70 9.96 2.34
N ARG A 130 6.96 9.95 1.03
CA ARG A 130 7.09 8.71 0.27
C ARG A 130 8.22 7.82 0.81
N MET A 131 9.34 8.39 1.20
CA MET A 131 10.46 7.66 1.81
C MET A 131 10.12 7.10 3.19
N GLN A 132 9.15 7.67 3.91
CA GLN A 132 8.69 7.15 5.21
C GLN A 132 7.78 5.93 5.08
N VAL A 133 7.03 5.82 3.98
CA VAL A 133 6.05 4.73 3.78
C VAL A 133 6.51 3.63 2.83
N ARG A 134 7.47 3.95 1.97
CA ARG A 134 8.04 3.00 1.01
C ARG A 134 9.04 2.11 1.75
N ALA A 135 9.15 0.85 1.31
CA ALA A 135 10.18 -0.03 1.82
C ALA A 135 11.57 0.60 1.65
N VAL A 136 12.45 0.33 2.61
CA VAL A 136 13.81 0.85 2.61
C VAL A 136 14.59 0.33 1.41
N VAL A 137 14.48 -0.97 1.09
CA VAL A 137 15.11 -1.57 -0.09
C VAL A 137 14.78 -0.77 -1.36
N ASP A 138 13.49 -0.50 -1.58
CA ASP A 138 13.03 0.23 -2.77
C ASP A 138 13.48 1.71 -2.76
N SER A 139 13.59 2.31 -1.57
CA SER A 139 14.02 3.70 -1.41
C SER A 139 15.50 3.86 -1.69
N LEU A 140 16.34 2.93 -1.21
CA LEU A 140 17.78 2.93 -1.45
C LEU A 140 18.13 2.59 -2.91
N ALA A 141 17.32 1.75 -3.57
CA ALA A 141 17.47 1.46 -5.00
C ALA A 141 17.11 2.66 -5.91
N ASN A 142 16.47 3.70 -5.38
CA ASN A 142 16.15 4.89 -6.16
C ASN A 142 17.43 5.66 -6.55
N ARG A 143 17.61 5.98 -7.84
CA ARG A 143 18.81 6.66 -8.36
C ARG A 143 19.18 7.94 -7.61
N PHE A 144 18.20 8.75 -7.22
CA PHE A 144 18.46 10.01 -6.51
C PHE A 144 18.94 9.75 -5.08
N VAL A 145 18.28 8.85 -4.36
CA VAL A 145 18.66 8.47 -2.99
C VAL A 145 20.03 7.80 -3.00
N ALA A 146 20.24 6.82 -3.87
CA ALA A 146 21.52 6.14 -4.05
C ALA A 146 22.66 7.12 -4.34
N GLY A 147 22.43 8.10 -5.23
CA GLY A 147 23.41 9.14 -5.54
C GLY A 147 23.67 10.09 -4.37
N ARG A 148 22.63 10.49 -3.63
CA ARG A 148 22.76 11.38 -2.47
C ARG A 148 23.51 10.74 -1.31
N LEU A 149 23.27 9.45 -1.07
CA LEU A 149 23.98 8.64 -0.08
C LEU A 149 25.34 8.15 -0.57
N LYS A 150 25.69 8.43 -1.84
CA LYS A 150 26.90 7.96 -2.51
C LYS A 150 27.11 6.45 -2.30
N LEU A 151 26.05 5.67 -2.52
CA LEU A 151 26.14 4.22 -2.36
C LEU A 151 27.24 3.66 -3.27
N THR A 152 28.09 2.80 -2.71
CA THR A 152 29.12 2.11 -3.49
C THR A 152 28.49 1.09 -4.43
N ASP A 153 29.23 0.66 -5.44
CA ASP A 153 28.72 -0.35 -6.36
C ASP A 153 28.48 -1.69 -5.64
N ASP A 154 29.31 -2.03 -4.66
CA ASP A 154 29.07 -3.18 -3.77
C ASP A 154 27.75 -3.06 -2.99
N GLN A 155 27.44 -1.88 -2.43
CA GLN A 155 26.18 -1.65 -1.73
C GLN A 155 24.98 -1.78 -2.69
N LYS A 156 25.09 -1.22 -3.91
CA LYS A 156 24.04 -1.33 -4.94
C LYS A 156 23.82 -2.77 -5.37
N ASN A 157 24.90 -3.53 -5.57
CA ASN A 157 24.84 -4.94 -5.96
C ASN A 157 24.15 -5.78 -4.88
N LYS A 158 24.53 -5.62 -3.62
CA LYS A 158 23.87 -6.30 -2.48
C LYS A 158 22.40 -5.90 -2.33
N LEU A 159 22.06 -4.63 -2.55
CA LEU A 159 20.66 -4.18 -2.58
C LEU A 159 19.86 -4.84 -3.71
N ALA A 160 20.45 -5.01 -4.89
CA ALA A 160 19.81 -5.68 -6.01
C ALA A 160 19.56 -7.17 -5.71
N GLU A 161 20.50 -7.84 -5.03
CA GLU A 161 20.35 -9.22 -4.57
C GLU A 161 19.22 -9.36 -3.53
N ILE A 162 19.18 -8.48 -2.53
CA ILE A 162 18.08 -8.43 -1.54
C ILE A 162 16.73 -8.26 -2.26
N ASN A 163 16.64 -7.33 -3.21
CA ASN A 163 15.41 -7.11 -3.95
C ASN A 163 15.00 -8.33 -4.79
N LYS A 164 15.96 -9.02 -5.41
CA LYS A 164 15.72 -10.26 -6.18
C LYS A 164 15.17 -11.37 -5.27
N ASP A 165 15.73 -11.54 -4.07
CA ASP A 165 15.26 -12.51 -3.08
C ASP A 165 13.83 -12.18 -2.60
N VAL A 166 13.54 -10.91 -2.28
CA VAL A 166 12.18 -10.48 -1.93
C VAL A 166 11.20 -10.79 -3.05
N GLN A 167 11.57 -10.54 -4.31
CA GLN A 167 10.72 -10.85 -5.46
C GLN A 167 10.49 -12.35 -5.65
N ALA A 168 11.52 -13.18 -5.46
CA ALA A 168 11.43 -14.63 -5.54
C ALA A 168 10.48 -15.17 -4.45
N LYS A 169 10.71 -14.80 -3.19
CA LYS A 169 9.85 -15.19 -2.04
C LYS A 169 8.42 -14.71 -2.21
N ARG A 170 8.22 -13.50 -2.74
CA ARG A 170 6.88 -13.01 -3.09
C ARG A 170 6.24 -13.90 -4.16
N SER A 171 6.98 -14.25 -5.20
CA SER A 171 6.43 -15.06 -6.29
C SER A 171 6.05 -16.45 -5.78
N GLU A 172 6.90 -17.09 -4.97
CA GLU A 172 6.61 -18.36 -4.32
C GLU A 172 5.37 -18.29 -3.43
N LEU A 173 5.29 -17.26 -2.58
CA LEU A 173 4.19 -17.09 -1.64
C LEU A 173 2.83 -16.84 -2.30
N PHE A 174 2.83 -16.22 -3.48
CA PHE A 174 1.60 -15.82 -4.18
C PHE A 174 1.29 -16.65 -5.44
N SER A 175 2.17 -17.56 -5.88
CA SER A 175 1.98 -18.36 -7.10
C SER A 175 0.77 -19.29 -7.00
N SER A 176 0.50 -19.83 -5.81
CA SER A 176 -0.58 -20.78 -5.53
C SER A 176 -1.85 -20.13 -4.97
N MET A 177 -1.95 -18.79 -4.99
CA MET A 177 -3.01 -18.06 -4.29
C MET A 177 -4.29 -17.79 -5.10
N ARG A 178 -4.42 -18.41 -6.29
CA ARG A 178 -5.57 -18.21 -7.20
C ARG A 178 -6.88 -18.58 -6.51
N ASP A 179 -6.93 -19.76 -5.91
CA ASP A 179 -8.12 -20.33 -5.26
C ASP A 179 -8.05 -20.29 -3.73
N ALA A 180 -7.07 -19.55 -3.18
CA ALA A 180 -6.87 -19.43 -1.74
C ALA A 180 -8.03 -18.69 -1.05
N SER A 181 -8.38 -19.17 0.15
CA SER A 181 -9.36 -18.53 1.03
C SER A 181 -8.90 -17.13 1.45
N GLN A 182 -9.83 -16.33 1.97
CA GLN A 182 -9.50 -15.01 2.51
C GLN A 182 -8.49 -15.08 3.66
N GLU A 183 -8.60 -16.11 4.51
CA GLU A 183 -7.69 -16.34 5.62
C GLU A 183 -6.27 -16.67 5.14
N GLN A 184 -6.15 -17.62 4.20
CA GLN A 184 -4.87 -17.96 3.57
C GLN A 184 -4.23 -16.74 2.90
N ARG A 185 -5.03 -15.90 2.22
CA ARG A 185 -4.56 -14.62 1.65
C ARG A 185 -4.05 -13.67 2.73
N SER A 186 -4.78 -13.53 3.83
CA SER A 186 -4.36 -12.70 4.97
C SER A 186 -3.01 -13.16 5.54
N GLU A 187 -2.85 -14.46 5.76
CA GLU A 187 -1.59 -15.06 6.24
C GLU A 187 -0.44 -14.82 5.26
N ALA A 188 -0.65 -15.03 3.96
CA ALA A 188 0.34 -14.74 2.94
C ALA A 188 0.76 -13.25 2.96
N TYR A 189 -0.19 -12.32 3.13
CA TYR A 189 0.17 -10.91 3.27
C TYR A 189 0.97 -10.62 4.55
N GLN A 190 0.70 -11.30 5.67
CA GLN A 190 1.50 -11.13 6.88
C GLN A 190 2.91 -11.69 6.72
N LYS A 191 3.05 -12.88 6.14
CA LYS A 191 4.35 -13.47 5.79
C LYS A 191 5.15 -12.55 4.87
N TYR A 192 4.49 -11.97 3.85
CA TYR A 192 5.12 -11.03 2.94
C TYR A 192 5.56 -9.73 3.63
N ARG A 193 4.79 -9.22 4.60
CA ARG A 193 5.21 -8.07 5.41
C ARG A 193 6.48 -8.36 6.20
N LYS A 194 6.58 -9.54 6.80
CA LYS A 194 7.80 -9.98 7.50
C LYS A 194 9.00 -10.05 6.55
N ILE A 195 8.84 -10.71 5.40
CA ILE A 195 9.89 -10.78 4.36
C ILE A 195 10.40 -9.38 3.98
N ARG A 196 9.51 -8.41 3.81
CA ARG A 196 9.90 -7.02 3.51
C ARG A 196 10.61 -6.34 4.68
N SER A 197 10.15 -6.56 5.92
CA SER A 197 10.77 -6.00 7.11
C SER A 197 12.21 -6.51 7.27
N ASP A 198 12.39 -7.83 7.15
CA ASP A 198 13.70 -8.47 7.26
C ASP A 198 14.66 -7.95 6.17
N ALA A 199 14.15 -7.78 4.94
CA ALA A 199 14.91 -7.21 3.83
C ALA A 199 15.28 -5.72 4.05
N ASP A 200 14.38 -4.93 4.63
CA ASP A 200 14.63 -3.54 4.98
C ASP A 200 15.71 -3.42 6.07
N GLU A 201 15.70 -4.30 7.07
CA GLU A 201 16.75 -4.39 8.09
C GLU A 201 18.11 -4.76 7.47
N GLN A 202 18.15 -5.75 6.58
CA GLN A 202 19.36 -6.12 5.84
C GLN A 202 19.88 -4.95 5.00
N ALA A 203 19.00 -4.25 4.29
CA ALA A 203 19.36 -3.10 3.47
C ALA A 203 19.92 -1.94 4.29
N LEU A 204 19.34 -1.64 5.46
CA LEU A 204 19.92 -0.68 6.40
C LEU A 204 21.27 -1.16 6.92
N GLY A 205 21.44 -2.47 7.16
CA GLY A 205 22.71 -3.08 7.57
C GLY A 205 23.86 -2.85 6.59
N LEU A 206 23.58 -2.59 5.31
CA LEU A 206 24.61 -2.27 4.29
C LEU A 206 25.16 -0.85 4.41
N LEU A 207 24.43 0.06 5.06
CA LEU A 207 24.78 1.47 5.14
C LEU A 207 25.78 1.75 6.27
N THR A 208 26.71 2.68 6.03
CA THR A 208 27.54 3.25 7.11
C THR A 208 26.69 4.07 8.08
N ALA A 209 27.27 4.42 9.25
CA ALA A 209 26.58 5.26 10.22
C ALA A 209 26.19 6.64 9.62
N GLU A 210 27.06 7.23 8.82
CA GLU A 210 26.84 8.50 8.14
C GLU A 210 25.74 8.38 7.09
N GLN A 211 25.73 7.30 6.32
CA GLN A 211 24.68 7.04 5.32
C GLN A 211 23.33 6.79 5.98
N LYS A 212 23.27 6.06 7.11
CA LYS A 212 22.04 5.89 7.90
C LYS A 212 21.50 7.23 8.38
N LYS A 213 22.36 8.06 8.96
CA LYS A 213 21.99 9.41 9.42
C LYS A 213 21.45 10.25 8.26
N ALA A 214 22.18 10.31 7.15
CA ALA A 214 21.75 11.05 5.96
C ALA A 214 20.42 10.52 5.39
N PHE A 215 20.22 9.20 5.40
CA PHE A 215 18.96 8.58 4.95
C PHE A 215 17.78 8.96 5.84
N GLU A 216 17.95 8.98 7.16
CA GLU A 216 16.91 9.44 8.09
C GLU A 216 16.61 10.94 7.92
N GLU A 217 17.63 11.78 7.73
CA GLU A 217 17.43 13.21 7.45
C GLU A 217 16.66 13.43 6.13
N MET A 218 16.93 12.61 5.10
CA MET A 218 16.21 12.67 3.83
C MET A 218 14.72 12.33 3.94
N LYS A 219 14.29 11.60 4.98
CA LYS A 219 12.86 11.31 5.22
C LYS A 219 12.10 12.53 5.73
N GLY A 220 12.79 13.56 6.21
CA GLY A 220 12.19 14.77 6.77
C GLY A 220 11.34 14.50 8.03
N GLU A 221 10.50 15.46 8.39
CA GLU A 221 9.64 15.37 9.57
C GLU A 221 8.66 14.20 9.46
N LYS A 222 8.50 13.42 10.53
CA LYS A 222 7.57 12.29 10.55
C LYS A 222 6.13 12.76 10.34
N ILE A 223 5.38 12.02 9.53
CA ILE A 223 3.94 12.23 9.36
C ILE A 223 3.15 11.07 9.95
N GLU A 224 2.08 11.40 10.68
CA GLU A 224 1.10 10.40 11.12
C GLU A 224 0.10 10.13 9.99
N LEU A 225 0.30 9.02 9.29
CA LEU A 225 -0.68 8.54 8.33
C LEU A 225 -1.63 7.59 9.05
N GLN A 226 -2.91 7.94 9.06
CA GLN A 226 -3.94 7.01 9.47
C GLN A 226 -3.94 5.80 8.52
N THR A 227 -3.22 4.76 8.93
CA THR A 227 -3.51 3.39 8.49
C THR A 227 -4.93 3.12 8.96
N GLY A 228 -5.78 2.46 8.16
CA GLY A 228 -7.17 2.15 8.54
C GLY A 228 -7.26 1.20 9.74
N ARG A 229 -6.76 1.65 10.89
CA ARG A 229 -6.84 1.11 12.24
C ARG A 229 -7.64 2.15 13.02
N GLY A 230 -8.88 1.79 13.30
CA GLY A 230 -9.76 2.27 14.37
C GLY A 230 -9.61 3.71 14.84
N GLN A 231 -10.55 4.55 14.41
CA GLN A 231 -11.56 5.02 15.36
C GLN A 231 -12.92 4.58 14.82
N ARG A 232 -13.42 3.49 15.35
CA ARG A 232 -14.84 3.23 15.58
C ARG A 232 -14.96 2.93 17.06
#